data_AF-A0A0S8KSN2-F1
#
_entry.id   AF-A0A0S8KSN2-F1
#
_cell.length_a   1.000
_cell.length_b   1.000
_cell.length_c   1.000
_cell.angle_alpha   90.00
_cell.angle_beta   90.00
_cell.angle_gamma   90.00
#
_symmetry.space_group_name_H-M   'P 1'
#
loop_
_entity.id
_entity.type
_entity.pdbx_description
1 polymer ?
#
loop_
_entity_poly.entity_id
_entity_poly.type
_entity_poly.pdbx_seq_one_letter_code
_entity_poly.pdbx_strand_id
1 'polypeptide(L)'
;MSRNLYFIPIIAGALQEPDIEKALKEAFCKIRRLGTEKRYAEGFSNFELFMASAYRHHRTTATDCALELIARLGTDTFEGGTKEERLLLDFIRSHPDLKTRYEAIRHMEEDEDLTQDFPVIGVLSDRGRDLTKAFSKVPGCESFERILPGNYTIRLVNTGWIIWEGELTAKKLIWSEAHKGRNLPLAAGEGQPTDEIDLLNNGEVILRTYAGIESGRIEIELTK
;
A
#
# COMPACT_ATOMS: atom_id res chain seq x y z
N MET A 1 -12.49 -30.77 17.42
CA MET A 1 -12.25 -29.74 16.39
C MET A 1 -13.54 -28.95 16.19
N SER A 2 -13.46 -27.61 16.22
CA SER A 2 -14.62 -26.75 15.92
C SER A 2 -15.14 -27.06 14.53
N ARG A 3 -16.46 -27.20 14.38
CA ARG A 3 -17.12 -27.46 13.09
C ARG A 3 -16.97 -26.31 12.09
N ASN A 4 -16.36 -25.20 12.49
CA ASN A 4 -16.24 -23.99 11.67
C ASN A 4 -14.91 -23.87 10.93
N LEU A 5 -13.98 -24.83 11.10
CA LEU A 5 -12.62 -24.77 10.53
C LEU A 5 -12.32 -25.94 9.57
N TYR A 6 -13.34 -26.61 9.03
CA TYR A 6 -13.20 -27.84 8.23
C TYR A 6 -12.31 -27.69 6.99
N PHE A 7 -12.24 -26.50 6.41
CA PHE A 7 -11.55 -26.28 5.14
C PHE A 7 -10.13 -25.74 5.30
N ILE A 8 -9.77 -25.24 6.50
CA ILE A 8 -8.42 -24.73 6.76
C ILE A 8 -7.35 -25.82 6.55
N PRO A 9 -7.51 -27.06 7.05
CA PRO A 9 -6.53 -28.11 6.81
C PRO A 9 -6.37 -28.48 5.33
N ILE A 10 -7.44 -28.33 4.53
CA ILE A 10 -7.40 -28.62 3.08
C ILE A 10 -6.55 -27.57 2.37
N ILE A 11 -6.72 -26.30 2.72
CA ILE A 11 -5.93 -25.19 2.15
C ILE A 11 -4.48 -25.26 2.66
N ALA A 12 -4.29 -25.48 3.96
CA ALA A 12 -2.96 -25.60 4.56
C ALA A 12 -2.15 -26.75 3.93
N GLY A 13 -2.79 -27.88 3.62
CA GLY A 13 -2.15 -28.97 2.89
C GLY A 13 -1.73 -28.57 1.48
N ALA A 14 -2.59 -27.89 0.73
CA ALA A 14 -2.27 -27.43 -0.63
C ALA A 14 -1.10 -26.43 -0.67
N LEU A 15 -0.94 -25.61 0.37
CA LEU A 15 0.18 -24.65 0.47
C LEU A 15 1.54 -25.30 0.77
N GLN A 16 1.57 -26.59 1.10
CA GLN A 16 2.81 -27.34 1.36
C GLN A 16 3.25 -28.17 0.13
N GLU A 17 2.46 -28.18 -0.94
CA GLU A 17 2.77 -28.95 -2.14
C GLU A 17 3.78 -28.21 -3.05
N PRO A 18 4.61 -28.92 -3.83
CA PRO A 18 5.58 -28.30 -4.74
C PRO A 18 4.93 -27.46 -5.86
N ASP A 19 3.76 -27.88 -6.33
CA ASP A 19 2.95 -27.16 -7.32
C ASP A 19 1.73 -26.56 -6.63
N ILE A 20 1.96 -25.42 -5.95
CA ILE A 20 0.98 -24.74 -5.10
C ILE A 20 -0.26 -24.33 -5.89
N GLU A 21 -0.09 -23.85 -7.13
CA GLU A 21 -1.21 -23.38 -7.95
C GLU A 21 -2.18 -24.53 -8.26
N LYS A 22 -1.65 -25.64 -8.75
CA LYS A 22 -2.44 -26.84 -9.04
C LYS A 22 -3.08 -27.39 -7.76
N ALA A 23 -2.32 -27.48 -6.67
CA ALA A 23 -2.81 -27.99 -5.39
C ALA A 23 -3.94 -27.13 -4.81
N LEU A 24 -3.84 -25.80 -4.89
CA LEU A 24 -4.90 -24.88 -4.46
C LEU A 24 -6.16 -25.03 -5.32
N LYS A 25 -6.00 -25.16 -6.64
CA LYS A 25 -7.13 -25.40 -7.56
C LYS A 25 -7.88 -26.68 -7.19
N GLU A 26 -7.15 -27.76 -6.92
CA GLU A 26 -7.72 -29.03 -6.47
C GLU A 26 -8.38 -28.91 -5.10
N ALA A 27 -7.77 -28.20 -4.16
CA ALA A 27 -8.33 -27.90 -2.85
C ALA A 27 -9.66 -27.13 -2.94
N PHE A 28 -9.75 -26.09 -3.77
CA PHE A 28 -11.00 -25.35 -3.95
C PHE A 28 -12.10 -26.19 -4.61
N CYS A 29 -11.76 -27.02 -5.60
CA CYS A 29 -12.70 -27.98 -6.17
C CYS A 29 -13.24 -28.95 -5.11
N LYS A 30 -12.35 -29.45 -4.24
CA LYS A 30 -12.71 -30.33 -3.12
C LYS A 30 -13.62 -29.63 -2.11
N ILE A 31 -13.31 -28.40 -1.72
CA ILE A 31 -14.11 -27.60 -0.77
C ILE A 31 -15.52 -27.34 -1.35
N ARG A 32 -15.62 -26.97 -2.63
CA ARG A 32 -16.92 -26.78 -3.31
C ARG A 32 -17.75 -28.06 -3.31
N ARG A 33 -17.14 -29.20 -3.60
CA ARG A 33 -17.84 -30.50 -3.57
C ARG A 33 -18.36 -30.80 -2.16
N LEU A 34 -17.54 -30.61 -1.13
CA LEU A 34 -17.93 -30.81 0.26
C LEU A 34 -19.05 -29.86 0.68
N GLY A 35 -19.03 -28.61 0.22
CA GLY A 35 -20.07 -27.61 0.48
C GLY A 35 -21.48 -28.01 0.03
N THR A 36 -21.61 -28.95 -0.91
CA THR A 36 -22.92 -29.48 -1.35
C THR A 36 -23.56 -30.42 -0.32
N GLU A 37 -22.79 -30.95 0.64
CA GLU A 37 -23.32 -31.83 1.68
C GLU A 37 -23.89 -31.01 2.84
N LYS A 38 -25.10 -31.35 3.31
CA LYS A 38 -25.82 -30.63 4.37
C LYS A 38 -25.01 -30.41 5.65
N ARG A 39 -24.12 -31.35 5.99
CA ARG A 39 -23.24 -31.27 7.19
C ARG A 39 -22.14 -30.21 7.10
N TYR A 40 -21.83 -29.72 5.91
CA TYR A 40 -20.77 -28.72 5.66
C TYR A 40 -21.32 -27.36 5.22
N ALA A 41 -22.63 -27.22 5.05
CA ALA A 41 -23.26 -26.01 4.51
C ALA A 41 -22.90 -24.73 5.29
N GLU A 42 -22.94 -24.78 6.62
CA GLU A 42 -22.58 -23.64 7.49
C GLU A 42 -21.09 -23.27 7.35
N GLY A 43 -20.21 -24.26 7.41
CA GLY A 43 -18.77 -24.04 7.20
C GLY A 43 -18.46 -23.50 5.81
N PHE A 44 -19.23 -23.91 4.80
CA PHE A 44 -19.03 -23.48 3.42
C PHE A 44 -19.47 -22.03 3.21
N SER A 45 -20.60 -21.64 3.80
CA SER A 45 -21.03 -20.24 3.82
C SER A 45 -20.00 -19.33 4.49
N ASN A 46 -19.42 -19.75 5.62
CA ASN A 46 -18.35 -19.00 6.29
C ASN A 46 -17.07 -18.91 5.43
N PHE A 47 -16.72 -19.98 4.71
CA PHE A 47 -15.61 -19.98 3.77
C PHE A 47 -15.83 -19.03 2.60
N GLU A 48 -17.03 -19.00 2.01
CA GLU A 48 -17.37 -18.05 0.94
C GLU A 48 -17.31 -16.60 1.43
N LEU A 49 -17.78 -16.32 2.65
CA LEU A 49 -17.66 -15.00 3.26
C LEU A 49 -16.19 -14.59 3.48
N PHE A 50 -15.36 -15.52 3.97
CA PHE A 50 -13.92 -15.30 4.11
C PHE A 50 -13.25 -15.02 2.76
N MET A 51 -13.53 -15.83 1.73
CA MET A 51 -12.96 -15.62 0.40
C MET A 51 -13.42 -14.30 -0.23
N ALA A 52 -14.68 -13.92 -0.02
CA ALA A 52 -15.19 -12.62 -0.47
C ALA A 52 -14.53 -11.46 0.27
N SER A 53 -14.26 -11.59 1.58
CA SER A 53 -13.52 -10.60 2.37
C SER A 53 -12.06 -10.51 1.93
N ALA A 54 -11.36 -11.64 1.81
CA ALA A 54 -9.98 -11.70 1.30
C ALA A 54 -9.89 -11.10 -0.11
N TYR A 55 -10.82 -11.44 -1.01
CA TYR A 55 -10.89 -10.88 -2.35
C TYR A 55 -11.18 -9.36 -2.33
N ARG A 56 -12.03 -8.86 -1.43
CA ARG A 56 -12.29 -7.41 -1.29
C ARG A 56 -11.06 -6.67 -0.76
N HIS A 57 -10.34 -7.23 0.20
CA HIS A 57 -9.08 -6.68 0.69
C HIS A 57 -7.95 -6.79 -0.34
N HIS A 58 -8.00 -7.75 -1.26
CA HIS A 58 -7.08 -7.88 -2.39
C HIS A 58 -7.53 -7.16 -3.68
N ARG A 59 -8.77 -6.66 -3.78
CA ARG A 59 -9.23 -5.92 -4.98
C ARG A 59 -8.66 -4.51 -5.05
N THR A 60 -8.21 -3.97 -3.93
CA THR A 60 -7.29 -2.83 -3.90
C THR A 60 -5.96 -3.22 -4.56
N THR A 61 -5.44 -4.42 -4.23
CA THR A 61 -4.13 -4.89 -4.71
C THR A 61 -4.03 -5.29 -6.19
N ALA A 62 -5.09 -5.59 -6.95
CA ALA A 62 -4.90 -6.02 -8.36
C ALA A 62 -4.43 -4.87 -9.26
N THR A 63 -4.99 -3.66 -9.06
CA THR A 63 -4.53 -2.44 -9.72
C THR A 63 -3.15 -2.03 -9.19
N ASP A 64 -2.92 -2.20 -7.89
CA ASP A 64 -1.64 -1.86 -7.27
C ASP A 64 -0.52 -2.82 -7.70
N CYS A 65 -0.79 -4.12 -7.86
CA CYS A 65 0.14 -5.10 -8.40
C CYS A 65 0.42 -4.85 -9.88
N ALA A 66 -0.58 -4.43 -10.66
CA ALA A 66 -0.36 -4.02 -12.05
C ALA A 66 0.53 -2.77 -12.10
N LEU A 67 0.32 -1.80 -11.21
CA LEU A 67 1.14 -0.60 -11.08
C LEU A 67 2.56 -0.90 -10.62
N GLU A 68 2.73 -1.79 -9.64
CA GLU A 68 4.04 -2.24 -9.14
C GLU A 68 4.83 -2.96 -10.24
N LEU A 69 4.17 -3.83 -11.03
CA LEU A 69 4.79 -4.49 -12.18
C LEU A 69 5.19 -3.48 -13.26
N ILE A 70 4.34 -2.49 -13.54
CA ILE A 70 4.64 -1.40 -14.48
C ILE A 70 5.82 -0.57 -13.98
N ALA A 71 5.89 -0.27 -12.69
CA ALA A 71 7.02 0.45 -12.10
C ALA A 71 8.31 -0.36 -12.22
N ARG A 72 8.31 -1.63 -11.82
CA ARG A 72 9.49 -2.50 -11.94
C ARG A 72 9.99 -2.66 -13.38
N LEU A 73 9.07 -2.73 -14.34
CA LEU A 73 9.42 -2.76 -15.76
C LEU A 73 9.94 -1.40 -16.26
N GLY A 74 9.36 -0.31 -15.76
CA GLY A 74 9.77 1.05 -16.12
C GLY A 74 11.14 1.42 -15.57
N THR A 75 11.50 0.88 -14.39
CA THR A 75 12.76 1.16 -13.70
C THR A 75 13.85 0.08 -13.87
N ASP A 76 13.68 -0.83 -14.84
CA ASP A 76 14.57 -1.97 -15.06
C ASP A 76 14.86 -2.85 -13.80
N THR A 77 13.94 -2.89 -12.82
CA THR A 77 14.04 -3.71 -11.58
C THR A 77 13.18 -4.98 -11.61
N PHE A 78 12.59 -5.32 -12.75
CA PHE A 78 11.76 -6.51 -12.91
C PHE A 78 12.60 -7.81 -12.91
N GLU A 79 12.33 -8.71 -11.97
CA GLU A 79 13.10 -9.96 -11.77
C GLU A 79 12.59 -11.18 -12.58
N GLY A 80 11.64 -10.99 -13.51
CA GLY A 80 11.07 -12.08 -14.31
C GLY A 80 11.92 -12.47 -15.53
N GLY A 81 11.55 -13.57 -16.17
CA GLY A 81 12.24 -14.03 -17.38
C GLY A 81 11.93 -13.16 -18.61
N THR A 82 12.84 -13.16 -19.60
CA THR A 82 12.71 -12.33 -20.83
C THR A 82 11.41 -12.58 -21.61
N LYS A 83 10.83 -13.78 -21.47
CA LYS A 83 9.54 -14.14 -22.08
C LYS A 83 8.37 -13.48 -21.35
N GLU A 84 8.42 -13.43 -20.02
CA GLU A 84 7.39 -12.84 -19.16
C GLU A 84 7.40 -11.32 -19.30
N GLU A 85 8.59 -10.72 -19.27
CA GLU A 85 8.81 -9.29 -19.51
C GLU A 85 8.17 -8.86 -20.84
N ARG A 86 8.43 -9.59 -21.93
CA ARG A 86 7.84 -9.29 -23.24
C ARG A 86 6.31 -9.37 -23.23
N LEU A 87 5.74 -10.40 -22.60
CA LEU A 87 4.30 -10.56 -22.49
C LEU A 87 3.66 -9.41 -21.70
N LEU A 88 4.31 -8.95 -20.63
CA LEU A 88 3.84 -7.81 -19.85
C LEU A 88 3.94 -6.50 -20.62
N LEU A 89 5.04 -6.27 -21.35
CA LEU A 89 5.18 -5.08 -22.21
C LEU A 89 4.14 -5.05 -23.33
N ASP A 90 3.86 -6.19 -23.96
CA ASP A 90 2.82 -6.30 -24.98
C ASP A 90 1.43 -6.05 -24.38
N PHE A 91 1.18 -6.53 -23.16
CA PHE A 91 -0.03 -6.25 -22.41
C PHE A 91 -0.16 -4.75 -22.09
N ILE A 92 0.88 -4.11 -21.56
CA ILE A 92 0.91 -2.68 -21.26
C ILE A 92 0.65 -1.86 -22.52
N ARG A 93 1.31 -2.18 -23.64
CA ARG A 93 1.16 -1.47 -24.93
C ARG A 93 -0.26 -1.57 -25.51
N SER A 94 -0.97 -2.65 -25.21
CA SER A 94 -2.36 -2.85 -25.66
C SER A 94 -3.41 -2.12 -24.81
N HIS A 95 -3.01 -1.50 -23.68
CA HIS A 95 -3.89 -0.76 -22.78
C HIS A 95 -3.41 0.70 -22.64
N PRO A 96 -4.09 1.69 -23.26
CA PRO A 96 -3.65 3.09 -23.28
C PRO A 96 -3.30 3.68 -21.92
N ASP A 97 -4.14 3.45 -20.91
CA ASP A 97 -3.94 3.98 -19.56
C ASP A 97 -2.67 3.42 -18.89
N LEU A 98 -2.36 2.14 -19.14
CA LEU A 98 -1.17 1.49 -18.60
C LEU A 98 0.09 1.92 -19.36
N LYS A 99 -0.04 2.05 -20.69
CA LYS A 99 1.03 2.56 -21.54
C LYS A 99 1.47 3.96 -21.12
N THR A 100 0.53 4.88 -20.91
CA THR A 100 0.84 6.24 -20.45
C THR A 100 1.57 6.24 -19.11
N ARG A 101 1.20 5.36 -18.18
CA ARG A 101 1.88 5.22 -16.88
C ARG A 101 3.28 4.64 -17.01
N TYR A 102 3.45 3.61 -17.83
CA TYR A 102 4.76 3.01 -18.11
C TYR A 102 5.72 4.02 -18.76
N GLU A 103 5.24 4.77 -19.76
CA GLU A 103 6.03 5.82 -20.42
C GLU A 103 6.40 6.94 -19.44
N ALA A 104 5.48 7.37 -18.57
CA ALA A 104 5.79 8.37 -17.55
C ALA A 104 6.92 7.93 -16.61
N ILE A 105 6.95 6.64 -16.21
CA ILE A 105 8.02 6.10 -15.35
C ILE A 105 9.34 6.00 -16.12
N ARG A 106 9.32 5.53 -17.37
CA ARG A 106 10.51 5.49 -18.23
C ARG A 106 11.12 6.86 -18.47
N HIS A 107 10.28 7.87 -18.70
CA HIS A 107 10.76 9.24 -18.87
C HIS A 107 11.38 9.79 -17.59
N MET A 108 10.94 9.37 -16.40
CA MET A 108 11.60 9.74 -15.13
C MET A 108 13.00 9.14 -14.97
N GLU A 109 13.31 8.00 -15.62
CA GLU A 109 14.66 7.42 -15.62
C GLU A 109 15.57 7.96 -16.72
N GLU A 110 15.00 8.32 -17.86
CA GLU A 110 15.76 8.74 -19.05
C GLU A 110 16.11 10.25 -19.04
N ASP A 111 15.44 11.08 -18.23
CA ASP A 111 15.74 12.51 -18.09
C ASP A 111 16.82 12.78 -17.01
N GLU A 112 18.08 12.90 -17.43
CA GLU A 112 19.17 13.49 -16.63
C GLU A 112 19.06 15.03 -16.50
N ASP A 113 18.04 15.68 -17.08
CA ASP A 113 17.88 17.14 -17.10
C ASP A 113 16.85 17.63 -16.05
N LEU A 114 17.35 17.83 -14.83
CA LEU A 114 16.65 18.18 -13.57
C LEU A 114 15.94 19.55 -13.54
N THR A 115 15.13 19.91 -14.54
CA THR A 115 14.49 21.25 -14.54
C THR A 115 12.97 21.30 -14.55
N GLN A 116 12.20 20.19 -14.53
CA GLN A 116 10.74 20.36 -14.40
C GLN A 116 9.83 19.30 -13.73
N ASP A 117 10.29 18.17 -13.17
CA ASP A 117 9.37 17.20 -12.55
C ASP A 117 9.82 16.71 -11.17
N PHE A 118 9.60 17.51 -10.13
CA PHE A 118 9.72 17.01 -8.75
C PHE A 118 8.49 16.19 -8.37
N PRO A 119 8.66 15.14 -7.54
CA PRO A 119 7.56 14.29 -7.11
C PRO A 119 6.51 15.12 -6.38
N VAL A 120 5.25 14.92 -6.76
CA VAL A 120 4.09 15.52 -6.09
C VAL A 120 3.47 14.46 -5.18
N ILE A 121 3.51 14.70 -3.88
CA ILE A 121 2.93 13.81 -2.88
C ILE A 121 1.56 14.32 -2.47
N GLY A 122 0.57 13.43 -2.55
CA GLY A 122 -0.80 13.62 -2.09
C GLY A 122 -1.05 12.82 -0.82
N VAL A 123 -1.72 13.45 0.15
CA VAL A 123 -2.14 12.88 1.42
C VAL A 123 -3.65 12.98 1.49
N LEU A 124 -4.33 11.85 1.33
CA LEU A 124 -5.79 11.74 1.33
C LEU A 124 -6.27 11.16 2.66
N SER A 125 -7.23 11.81 3.30
CA SER A 125 -7.95 11.31 4.48
C SER A 125 -9.25 10.62 4.07
N ASP A 126 -9.61 9.57 4.79
CA ASP A 126 -10.95 8.94 4.74
C ASP A 126 -12.12 9.90 4.99
N ARG A 127 -11.87 11.05 5.62
CA ARG A 127 -12.84 12.15 5.83
C ARG A 127 -12.92 13.13 4.65
N GLY A 128 -12.28 12.81 3.53
CA GLY A 128 -12.35 13.61 2.29
C GLY A 128 -11.43 14.83 2.26
N ARG A 129 -10.47 14.96 3.19
CA ARG A 129 -9.42 15.98 3.08
C ARG A 129 -8.33 15.47 2.14
N ASP A 130 -8.02 16.25 1.11
CA ASP A 130 -6.92 16.01 0.17
C ASP A 130 -5.89 17.14 0.32
N LEU A 131 -4.64 16.79 0.60
CA LEU A 131 -3.53 17.73 0.70
C LEU A 131 -2.44 17.30 -0.27
N THR A 132 -1.95 18.24 -1.07
CA THR A 132 -0.93 17.95 -2.08
C THR A 132 0.23 18.91 -1.96
N LYS A 133 1.45 18.38 -2.04
CA LYS A 133 2.68 19.18 -2.10
C LYS A 133 3.63 18.63 -3.14
N ALA A 134 4.16 19.54 -3.96
CA ALA A 134 5.29 19.27 -4.83
C ALA A 134 6.57 19.42 -4.01
N PHE A 135 7.51 18.49 -4.16
CA PHE A 135 8.86 18.67 -3.64
C PHE A 135 9.57 19.73 -4.46
N SER A 136 10.52 20.43 -3.85
CA SER A 136 11.36 21.43 -4.54
C SER A 136 12.76 20.90 -4.88
N LYS A 137 13.11 19.74 -4.32
CA LYS A 137 14.35 19.00 -4.53
C LYS A 137 14.23 17.58 -4.00
N VAL A 138 15.06 16.68 -4.52
CA VAL A 138 15.32 15.35 -3.96
C VAL A 138 16.84 15.20 -3.79
N PRO A 139 17.35 14.86 -2.58
CA PRO A 139 16.62 14.64 -1.34
C PRO A 139 15.95 15.91 -0.79
N GLY A 140 14.77 15.74 -0.20
CA GLY A 140 13.91 16.83 0.28
C GLY A 140 12.93 16.39 1.35
N CYS A 141 12.30 17.35 2.01
CA CYS A 141 11.32 17.10 3.06
C CYS A 141 10.16 18.08 2.96
N GLU A 142 8.93 17.56 3.00
CA GLU A 142 7.72 18.36 2.96
C GLU A 142 6.80 18.06 4.15
N SER A 143 6.30 19.11 4.79
CA SER A 143 5.39 19.01 5.94
C SER A 143 3.93 19.22 5.56
N PHE A 144 3.03 18.42 6.14
CA PHE A 144 1.59 18.55 6.03
C PHE A 144 1.00 18.82 7.41
N GLU A 145 0.38 19.98 7.56
CA GLU A 145 -0.11 20.47 8.84
C GLU A 145 -1.58 20.09 9.09
N ARG A 146 -1.99 20.20 10.36
CA ARG A 146 -3.39 20.01 10.81
C ARG A 146 -3.93 18.60 10.58
N ILE A 147 -3.09 17.59 10.66
CA ILE A 147 -3.47 16.18 10.49
C ILE A 147 -4.24 15.72 11.71
N LEU A 148 -5.40 15.11 11.48
CA LEU A 148 -6.27 14.60 12.53
C LEU A 148 -6.17 13.07 12.60
N PRO A 149 -6.52 12.44 13.72
CA PRO A 149 -6.56 10.99 13.78
C PRO A 149 -7.58 10.38 12.79
N GLY A 150 -7.16 9.36 12.05
CA GLY A 150 -7.96 8.71 11.01
C GLY A 150 -7.15 7.84 10.06
N ASN A 151 -7.80 7.33 9.01
CA ASN A 151 -7.13 6.57 7.96
C ASN A 151 -6.67 7.49 6.83
N TYR A 152 -5.47 7.22 6.33
CA TYR A 152 -4.82 8.03 5.32
C TYR A 152 -4.21 7.16 4.23
N THR A 153 -4.25 7.70 3.01
CA THR A 153 -3.56 7.18 1.83
C THR A 153 -2.55 8.23 1.37
N ILE A 154 -1.27 7.86 1.32
CA ILE A 154 -0.20 8.69 0.75
C ILE A 154 0.09 8.16 -0.65
N ARG A 155 0.13 9.06 -1.63
CA ARG A 155 0.34 8.71 -3.04
C ARG A 155 1.26 9.68 -3.76
N LEU A 156 1.93 9.19 -4.80
CA LEU A 156 2.47 10.03 -5.86
C LEU A 156 1.31 10.48 -6.76
N VAL A 157 1.03 11.78 -6.79
CA VAL A 157 -0.09 12.33 -7.57
C VAL A 157 0.15 12.17 -9.08
N ASN A 158 1.40 12.34 -9.52
CA ASN A 158 1.76 12.29 -10.94
C ASN A 158 1.52 10.90 -11.56
N THR A 159 1.74 9.83 -10.79
CA THR A 159 1.61 8.44 -11.27
C THR A 159 0.35 7.75 -10.74
N GLY A 160 -0.26 8.29 -9.68
CA GLY A 160 -1.34 7.66 -8.93
C GLY A 160 -0.89 6.53 -8.01
N TRP A 161 0.42 6.29 -7.87
CA TRP A 161 0.96 5.21 -7.04
C TRP A 161 0.72 5.51 -5.56
N ILE A 162 0.01 4.62 -4.88
CA ILE A 162 -0.12 4.59 -3.42
C ILE A 162 1.19 4.11 -2.77
N ILE A 163 1.85 5.01 -2.04
CA ILE A 163 3.07 4.72 -1.30
C ILE A 163 2.73 4.05 0.05
N TRP A 164 1.66 4.49 0.70
CA TRP A 164 1.29 3.99 2.02
C TRP A 164 -0.21 4.15 2.30
N GLU A 165 -0.79 3.16 2.96
CA GLU A 165 -2.12 3.25 3.55
C GLU A 165 -2.08 2.80 5.01
N GLY A 166 -2.72 3.56 5.89
CA GLY A 166 -2.82 3.16 7.27
C GLY A 166 -3.49 4.17 8.17
N GLU A 167 -3.54 3.81 9.46
CA GLU A 167 -4.15 4.63 10.50
C GLU A 167 -3.10 5.51 11.18
N LEU A 168 -3.36 6.81 11.21
CA LEU A 168 -2.67 7.75 12.08
C LEU A 168 -3.50 7.92 13.36
N THR A 169 -3.08 7.28 14.45
CA THR A 169 -3.83 7.28 15.71
C THR A 169 -3.62 8.57 16.50
N ALA A 170 -4.50 8.84 17.47
CA ALA A 170 -4.36 9.97 18.40
C ALA A 170 -3.03 9.92 19.19
N LYS A 171 -2.52 8.72 19.49
CA LYS A 171 -1.22 8.55 20.16
C LYS A 171 -0.04 9.08 19.33
N LYS A 172 -0.19 9.16 18.00
CA LYS A 172 0.84 9.67 17.09
C LYS A 172 0.70 11.19 16.86
N LEU A 173 -0.54 11.70 16.85
CA LEU A 173 -0.85 13.05 16.39
C LEU A 173 -1.26 14.05 17.49
N ILE A 174 -1.72 13.58 18.65
CA ILE A 174 -2.26 14.43 19.71
C ILE A 174 -1.33 14.41 20.93
N TRP A 175 -0.85 15.57 21.35
CA TRP A 175 0.15 15.72 22.41
C TRP A 175 -0.29 15.07 23.73
N SER A 176 -1.53 15.33 24.15
CA SER A 176 -2.09 14.79 25.39
C SER A 176 -2.14 13.26 25.39
N GLU A 177 -2.27 12.63 24.22
CA GLU A 177 -2.28 11.18 24.07
C GLU A 177 -0.88 10.59 23.89
N ALA A 178 0.00 11.28 23.16
CA ALA A 178 1.39 10.88 22.91
C ALA A 178 2.26 10.99 24.17
N HIS A 179 2.02 12.00 25.00
CA HIS A 179 2.86 12.37 26.15
C HIS A 179 2.05 12.48 27.44
N LYS A 180 1.32 11.41 27.78
CA LYS A 180 0.50 11.35 29.00
C LYS A 180 1.32 11.74 30.24
N GLY A 181 0.87 12.79 30.94
CA GLY A 181 1.48 13.27 32.18
C GLY A 181 2.69 14.20 32.01
N ARG A 182 3.04 14.62 30.78
CA ARG A 182 4.07 15.64 30.55
C ARG A 182 3.42 17.01 30.32
N ASN A 183 4.06 18.06 30.85
CA ASN A 183 3.65 19.44 30.56
C ASN A 183 3.86 19.75 29.07
N LEU A 184 2.94 20.51 28.47
CA LEU A 184 3.10 20.98 27.09
C LEU A 184 4.37 21.85 26.99
N PRO A 185 5.27 21.58 26.04
CA PRO A 185 6.34 22.51 25.71
C PRO A 185 5.70 23.78 25.14
N LEU A 186 6.13 24.93 25.67
CA LEU A 186 5.64 26.26 25.30
C LEU A 186 6.06 26.71 23.89
N ALA A 187 6.93 25.95 23.21
CA ALA A 187 7.39 26.24 21.85
C ALA A 187 6.91 25.15 20.89
N ALA A 188 6.04 25.52 19.95
CA ALA A 188 5.52 24.67 18.88
C ALA A 188 6.49 24.52 17.69
N GLY A 189 7.80 24.46 17.95
CA GLY A 189 8.84 24.39 16.91
C GLY A 189 9.86 23.32 17.23
N GLU A 190 10.05 22.38 16.30
CA GLU A 190 11.09 21.34 16.28
C GLU A 190 11.07 20.38 17.48
N GLY A 191 9.91 19.77 17.74
CA GLY A 191 9.82 18.58 18.60
C GLY A 191 10.38 17.33 17.90
N GLN A 192 10.85 16.35 18.67
CA GLN A 192 11.16 15.02 18.12
C GLN A 192 9.91 14.39 17.51
N PRO A 193 10.05 13.60 16.43
CA PRO A 193 8.92 12.86 15.88
C PRO A 193 8.34 11.90 16.92
N THR A 194 7.01 11.84 16.99
CA THR A 194 6.28 10.87 17.82
C THR A 194 6.43 9.46 17.26
N ASP A 195 6.57 9.34 15.94
CA ASP A 195 6.71 8.09 15.23
C ASP A 195 7.42 8.32 13.89
N GLU A 196 8.12 7.30 13.41
CA GLU A 196 8.85 7.29 12.13
C GLU A 196 8.56 5.96 11.42
N ILE A 197 8.16 6.04 10.16
CA ILE A 197 7.74 4.90 9.34
C ILE A 197 8.51 4.96 8.02
N ASP A 198 9.27 3.92 7.71
CA ASP A 198 9.82 3.70 6.38
C ASP A 198 8.71 3.15 5.48
N LEU A 199 8.33 3.91 4.45
CA LEU A 199 7.19 3.58 3.60
C LEU A 199 7.53 2.55 2.51
N LEU A 200 8.80 2.48 2.08
CA LEU A 200 9.24 1.62 0.97
C LEU A 200 10.19 0.49 1.43
N ASN A 201 10.45 0.36 2.73
CA ASN A 201 11.35 -0.66 3.33
C ASN A 201 12.80 -0.61 2.83
N ASN A 202 13.23 0.52 2.29
CA ASN A 202 14.58 0.77 1.77
C ASN A 202 15.14 2.13 2.27
N GLY A 203 14.40 2.84 3.11
CA GLY A 203 14.75 4.16 3.65
C GLY A 203 14.62 5.31 2.66
N GLU A 204 14.08 5.10 1.47
CA GLU A 204 13.96 6.14 0.43
C GLU A 204 12.84 7.14 0.74
N VAL A 205 11.76 6.66 1.37
CA VAL A 205 10.61 7.50 1.75
C VAL A 205 10.31 7.29 3.23
N ILE A 206 10.53 8.34 4.02
CA ILE A 206 10.32 8.30 5.47
C ILE A 206 9.14 9.21 5.82
N LEU A 207 8.15 8.64 6.49
CA LEU A 207 7.04 9.37 7.09
C LEU A 207 7.31 9.59 8.57
N ARG A 208 7.38 10.85 8.99
CA ARG A 208 7.44 11.23 10.41
C ARG A 208 6.13 11.83 10.85
N THR A 209 5.71 11.52 12.07
CA THR A 209 4.54 12.15 12.69
C THR A 209 4.98 12.99 13.87
N TYR A 210 4.32 14.13 14.08
CA TYR A 210 4.58 15.02 15.20
C TYR A 210 3.27 15.36 15.89
N ALA A 211 3.23 15.17 17.21
CA ALA A 211 2.05 15.41 18.00
C ALA A 211 1.86 16.93 18.25
N GLY A 212 0.67 17.44 17.95
CA GLY A 212 0.29 18.82 18.27
C GLY A 212 -0.86 18.88 19.28
N ILE A 213 -1.24 20.10 19.66
CA ILE A 213 -2.21 20.31 20.75
C ILE A 213 -3.59 19.76 20.38
N GLU A 214 -4.10 20.14 19.22
CA GLU A 214 -5.43 19.74 18.72
C GLU A 214 -5.35 18.90 17.43
N SER A 215 -4.23 19.01 16.72
CA SER A 215 -3.94 18.28 15.49
C SER A 215 -2.43 18.14 15.35
N GLY A 216 -1.99 17.04 14.74
CA GLY A 216 -0.58 16.80 14.49
C GLY A 216 -0.14 17.34 13.13
N ARG A 217 1.11 17.07 12.81
CA ARG A 217 1.63 17.20 11.44
C ARG A 217 2.34 15.92 11.03
N ILE A 218 2.43 15.71 9.74
CA ILE A 218 3.31 14.71 9.18
C ILE A 218 4.38 15.37 8.33
N GLU A 219 5.56 14.77 8.27
CA GLU A 219 6.62 15.14 7.35
C GLU A 219 6.95 13.92 6.50
N ILE A 220 7.12 14.15 5.20
CA ILE A 220 7.53 13.12 4.26
C ILE A 220 8.90 13.54 3.75
N GLU A 221 9.90 12.71 4.00
CA GLU A 221 11.26 12.88 3.50
C GLU A 221 11.52 11.91 2.36
N LEU A 222 12.08 12.43 1.27
CA LEU A 222 12.64 11.66 0.17
C LEU A 222 14.16 11.73 0.30
N THR A 223 14.84 10.58 0.46
CA THR A 223 16.27 10.54 0.78
C THR A 223 17.17 10.29 -0.43
N LYS A 224 16.61 9.81 -1.55
CA LYS A 224 17.31 9.56 -2.81
C LYS A 224 16.41 9.83 -4.00
#